data_AF-A0A9E8KMQ3-F1
#
_entry.id   AF-A0A9E8KMQ3-F1
#
_cell.length_a   1.000
_cell.length_b   1.000
_cell.length_c   1.000
_cell.angle_alpha   90.00
_cell.angle_beta   90.00
_cell.angle_gamma   90.00
#
_symmetry.space_group_name_H-M   'P 1'
#
loop_
_entity.id
_entity.type
_entity.pdbx_description
1 polymer ?
#
loop_
_entity_poly.entity_id
_entity_poly.type
_entity_poly.pdbx_seq_one_letter_code
_entity_poly.pdbx_strand_id
1 'polypeptide(L)'
;MKYLALLLFFIPSAYADNHADSTDESLLQAKEYCHSMVQDGTPSDEATEFVNQCMAEQRSYIEEAREASQPDCYQQVDDAIQEKLDNDPNSSYEYDQLLDNCLNETNLD
;
A
#
# COMPACT_ATOMS: atom_id res chain seq x y z
N MET A 1 29.30 23.84 15.04
CA MET A 1 28.68 23.12 13.91
C MET A 1 28.21 21.77 14.43
N LYS A 2 26.92 21.63 14.76
CA LYS A 2 26.31 20.38 15.25
C LYS A 2 25.71 19.68 14.04
N TYR A 3 26.25 18.53 13.66
CA TYR A 3 25.75 17.74 12.54
C TYR A 3 24.42 17.09 12.93
N LEU A 4 23.35 17.48 12.22
CA LEU A 4 22.04 16.85 12.31
C LEU A 4 22.12 15.56 11.46
N ALA A 5 22.27 14.41 12.12
CA ALA A 5 22.19 13.12 11.46
C ALA A 5 20.71 12.81 11.20
N LEU A 6 20.23 13.14 10.00
CA LEU A 6 18.97 12.61 9.46
C LEU A 6 19.16 11.10 9.25
N LEU A 7 18.72 10.29 10.22
CA LEU A 7 18.56 8.86 10.05
C LEU A 7 17.32 8.63 9.18
N LEU A 8 17.53 8.60 7.86
CA LEU A 8 16.59 8.01 6.92
C LEU A 8 16.58 6.50 7.15
N PHE A 9 15.67 6.04 8.01
CA PHE A 9 15.34 4.62 8.11
C PHE A 9 14.52 4.24 6.87
N PHE A 10 15.22 3.85 5.82
CA PHE A 10 14.61 3.12 4.70
C PHE A 10 14.16 1.76 5.24
N ILE A 11 12.85 1.56 5.33
CA ILE A 11 12.26 0.25 5.57
C ILE A 11 12.60 -0.61 4.34
N PRO A 12 13.24 -1.78 4.51
CA PRO A 12 13.61 -2.62 3.38
C PRO A 12 12.34 -3.11 2.67
N SER A 13 12.27 -2.82 1.38
CA SER A 13 11.27 -3.31 0.43
C SER A 13 11.40 -4.82 0.21
N ALA A 14 10.90 -5.59 1.16
CA ALA A 14 10.44 -6.95 0.98
C ALA A 14 9.06 -6.94 1.66
N TYR A 15 7.93 -7.13 0.99
CA TYR A 15 7.59 -8.22 0.11
C TYR A 15 6.52 -7.75 -0.86
N ALA A 16 6.76 -7.97 -2.15
CA ALA A 16 5.70 -8.08 -3.14
C ALA A 16 5.37 -9.57 -3.27
N ASP A 17 4.38 -10.07 -2.53
CA ASP A 17 3.63 -11.26 -2.95
C ASP A 17 2.32 -11.48 -2.17
N ASN A 18 1.27 -11.80 -2.93
CA ASN A 18 -0.06 -12.32 -2.61
C ASN A 18 -1.12 -11.48 -1.86
N HIS A 19 -2.04 -11.00 -2.69
CA HIS A 19 -3.48 -10.78 -2.50
C HIS A 19 -4.13 -11.18 -1.16
N ALA A 20 -4.80 -10.16 -0.58
CA ALA A 20 -5.93 -10.24 0.36
C ALA A 20 -5.64 -10.56 1.84
N ASP A 21 -4.58 -9.99 2.43
CA ASP A 21 -4.53 -9.69 3.88
C ASP A 21 -3.43 -8.64 4.26
N SER A 22 -2.81 -7.97 3.28
CA SER A 22 -1.58 -7.21 3.55
C SER A 22 -1.82 -5.91 4.33
N THR A 23 -3.01 -5.31 4.24
CA THR A 23 -3.34 -4.07 4.96
C THR A 23 -3.47 -4.32 6.46
N ASP A 24 -4.11 -5.42 6.86
CA ASP A 24 -4.29 -5.75 8.28
C ASP A 24 -2.95 -6.17 8.90
N GLU A 25 -2.11 -6.90 8.16
CA GLU A 25 -0.73 -7.17 8.55
C GLU A 25 0.11 -5.89 8.68
N SER A 26 0.00 -4.97 7.71
CA SER A 26 0.73 -3.69 7.74
C SER A 26 0.30 -2.80 8.91
N LEU A 27 -1.01 -2.78 9.21
CA LEU A 27 -1.55 -2.05 10.36
C LEU A 27 -1.11 -2.66 11.69
N LEU A 28 -1.02 -4.00 11.76
CA LEU A 28 -0.52 -4.69 12.94
C LEU A 28 0.97 -4.37 13.18
N GLN A 29 1.79 -4.45 12.14
CA GLN A 29 3.22 -4.12 12.21
C GLN A 29 3.44 -2.65 12.59
N ALA A 30 2.69 -1.72 11.98
CA ALA A 30 2.74 -0.31 12.33
C ALA A 30 2.39 -0.08 13.82
N LYS A 31 1.40 -0.81 14.34
CA LYS A 31 1.01 -0.73 15.74
C LYS A 31 2.10 -1.25 16.67
N GLU A 32 2.74 -2.37 16.33
CA GLU A 32 3.88 -2.89 17.08
C GLU A 32 5.06 -1.91 17.09
N TYR A 33 5.37 -1.31 15.93
CA TYR A 33 6.36 -0.24 15.83
C TYR A 33 6.02 0.94 16.73
N CYS A 34 4.80 1.48 16.66
CA CYS A 34 4.36 2.60 17.51
C CYS A 34 4.45 2.25 19.00
N HIS A 35 4.09 1.02 19.40
CA HIS A 35 4.27 0.58 20.78
C HIS A 35 5.75 0.48 21.20
N SER A 36 6.63 0.00 20.31
CA SER A 36 8.06 -0.12 20.59
C SER A 36 8.78 1.23 20.79
N MET A 37 8.18 2.31 20.26
CA MET A 37 8.71 3.66 20.38
C MET A 37 8.29 4.37 21.69
N VAL A 38 7.33 3.80 22.42
CA VAL A 38 6.97 4.29 23.76
C VAL A 38 8.13 4.01 24.72
N GLN A 39 8.57 5.02 25.45
CA GLN A 39 9.66 4.86 26.41
C GLN A 39 9.19 4.16 27.69
N ASP A 40 10.08 3.36 28.28
CA ASP A 40 9.82 2.77 29.59
C ASP A 40 9.60 3.85 30.65
N GLY A 41 8.50 3.73 31.40
CA GLY A 41 8.11 4.69 32.43
C GLY A 41 7.22 5.84 31.96
N THR A 42 6.87 5.90 30.66
CA THR A 42 5.83 6.83 30.18
C THR A 42 4.48 6.50 30.82
N PRO A 43 3.75 7.49 31.37
CA PRO A 43 2.38 7.32 31.85
C PRO A 43 1.47 6.68 30.81
N SER A 44 0.52 5.85 31.23
CA SER A 44 -0.31 5.06 30.30
C SER A 44 -1.17 5.92 29.37
N ASP A 45 -1.63 7.07 29.85
CA ASP A 45 -2.39 8.05 29.08
C ASP A 45 -1.52 8.71 28.00
N GLU A 46 -0.32 9.16 28.36
CA GLU A 46 0.65 9.73 27.41
C GLU A 46 1.11 8.69 26.38
N ALA A 47 1.35 7.44 26.80
CA ALA A 47 1.71 6.34 25.91
C ALA A 47 0.58 6.03 24.91
N THR A 48 -0.67 6.06 25.38
CA THR A 48 -1.84 5.82 24.51
C THR A 48 -2.00 6.95 23.50
N GLU A 49 -1.85 8.21 23.93
CA GLU A 49 -1.90 9.35 23.04
C GLU A 49 -0.80 9.30 21.98
N PHE A 50 0.43 8.97 22.38
CA PHE A 50 1.55 8.79 21.45
C PHE A 50 1.26 7.70 20.41
N VAL A 51 0.81 6.51 20.84
CA VAL A 51 0.51 5.42 19.90
C VAL A 51 -0.61 5.81 18.94
N ASN A 52 -1.63 6.54 19.41
CA ASN A 52 -2.71 7.02 18.54
C ASN A 52 -2.20 8.02 17.48
N GLN A 53 -1.35 8.97 17.87
CA GLN A 53 -0.75 9.93 16.93
C GLN A 53 0.15 9.23 15.92
N CYS A 54 1.02 8.33 16.40
CA CYS A 54 1.89 7.52 15.55
C CYS A 54 1.07 6.68 14.55
N MET A 55 0.00 6.03 14.99
CA MET A 55 -0.87 5.23 14.13
C MET A 55 -1.64 6.08 13.10
N ALA A 56 -1.98 7.32 13.43
CA ALA A 56 -2.61 8.22 12.47
C ALA A 56 -1.67 8.54 11.31
N GLU A 57 -0.38 8.77 11.60
CA GLU A 57 0.64 9.00 10.56
C GLU A 57 0.91 7.73 9.74
N GLN A 58 1.10 6.58 10.41
CA GLN A 58 1.36 5.30 9.73
C GLN A 58 0.24 4.90 8.77
N ARG A 59 -1.02 5.20 9.10
CA ARG A 59 -2.15 4.96 8.20
C ARG A 59 -2.05 5.74 6.89
N SER A 60 -1.55 6.98 6.92
CA SER A 60 -1.34 7.77 5.69
C SER A 60 -0.33 7.08 4.79
N TYR A 61 0.81 6.65 5.34
CA TYR A 61 1.84 5.98 4.56
C TYR A 61 1.40 4.63 3.99
N ILE A 62 0.62 3.86 4.74
CA ILE A 62 0.06 2.59 4.27
C ILE A 62 -0.92 2.84 3.11
N GLU A 63 -1.77 3.85 3.23
CA GLU A 63 -2.73 4.21 2.17
C GLU A 63 -2.01 4.71 0.91
N GLU A 64 -1.04 5.61 1.05
CA GLU A 64 -0.24 6.11 -0.08
C GLU A 64 0.54 4.97 -0.76
N ALA A 65 1.13 4.06 0.01
CA ALA A 65 1.80 2.88 -0.54
C ALA A 65 0.81 1.95 -1.26
N ARG A 66 -0.42 1.83 -0.75
CA ARG A 66 -1.48 1.04 -1.38
C ARG A 66 -1.86 1.64 -2.72
N GLU A 67 -2.18 2.94 -2.77
CA GLU A 67 -2.51 3.65 -4.00
C GLU A 67 -1.38 3.56 -5.03
N ALA A 68 -0.12 3.74 -4.60
CA ALA A 68 1.04 3.62 -5.48
C ALA A 68 1.29 2.18 -5.97
N SER A 69 0.83 1.17 -5.24
CA SER A 69 0.95 -0.24 -5.61
C SER A 69 -0.21 -0.76 -6.46
N GLN A 70 -1.30 0.02 -6.61
CA GLN A 70 -2.40 -0.38 -7.48
C GLN A 70 -1.89 -0.43 -8.93
N PRO A 71 -2.08 -1.55 -9.64
CA PRO A 71 -1.69 -1.65 -11.03
C PRO A 71 -2.45 -0.60 -11.83
N ASP A 72 -1.76 0.11 -12.71
CA ASP A 72 -2.44 1.06 -13.59
C ASP A 72 -3.37 0.33 -14.56
N CYS A 73 -4.29 1.08 -15.18
CA CYS A 73 -5.27 0.50 -16.10
C CYS A 73 -4.64 -0.23 -17.29
N TYR A 74 -3.44 0.14 -17.71
CA TYR A 74 -2.76 -0.53 -18.81
C TYR A 74 -2.33 -1.93 -18.38
N GLN A 75 -1.71 -2.04 -17.20
CA GLN A 75 -1.30 -3.33 -16.64
C GLN A 75 -2.51 -4.25 -16.38
N GLN A 76 -3.59 -3.72 -15.82
CA GLN A 76 -4.81 -4.52 -15.56
C GLN A 76 -5.45 -5.06 -16.85
N VAL A 77 -5.50 -4.24 -17.90
CA VAL A 77 -6.05 -4.65 -19.20
C VAL A 77 -5.14 -5.70 -19.87
N ASP A 78 -3.83 -5.51 -19.81
CA ASP A 78 -2.86 -6.47 -20.34
C ASP A 78 -2.98 -7.83 -19.65
N ASP A 79 -3.07 -7.86 -18.32
CA ASP A 79 -3.22 -9.10 -17.54
C ASP A 79 -4.53 -9.82 -17.88
N ALA A 80 -5.64 -9.07 -17.99
CA ALA A 80 -6.94 -9.63 -18.35
C ALA A 80 -6.97 -10.21 -19.76
N ILE A 81 -6.27 -9.59 -20.72
CA ILE A 81 -6.13 -10.09 -22.08
C ILE A 81 -5.26 -11.35 -22.08
N GLN A 82 -4.15 -11.34 -21.35
CA GLN A 82 -3.26 -12.50 -21.25
C GLN A 82 -3.99 -13.70 -20.68
N GLU A 83 -4.73 -13.55 -19.58
CA GLU A 83 -5.55 -14.62 -19.01
C GLU A 83 -6.59 -15.13 -20.02
N LYS A 84 -7.22 -14.23 -20.78
CA LYS A 84 -8.19 -14.60 -21.80
C LYS A 84 -7.54 -15.44 -22.91
N LEU A 85 -6.37 -15.04 -23.38
CA LEU A 85 -5.63 -15.74 -24.43
C LEU A 85 -5.02 -17.06 -23.97
N ASP A 86 -4.63 -17.15 -22.69
CA ASP A 86 -4.16 -18.41 -22.10
C ASP A 86 -5.27 -19.46 -22.08
N ASN A 87 -6.53 -19.02 -21.89
CA ASN A 87 -7.71 -19.89 -21.92
C ASN A 87 -8.24 -20.15 -23.34
N ASP A 88 -8.27 -19.13 -24.20
CA ASP A 88 -8.69 -19.22 -25.60
C ASP A 88 -7.77 -18.39 -26.51
N PRO A 89 -6.73 -19.02 -27.11
CA PRO A 89 -5.75 -18.33 -27.95
C PRO A 89 -6.33 -17.70 -29.22
N ASN A 90 -7.54 -18.09 -29.64
CA ASN A 90 -8.21 -17.54 -30.82
C ASN A 90 -9.27 -16.48 -30.47
N SER A 91 -9.42 -16.14 -29.19
CA SER A 91 -10.35 -15.12 -28.74
C SER A 91 -9.94 -13.75 -29.30
N SER A 92 -10.90 -13.02 -29.86
CA SER A 92 -10.75 -11.60 -30.12
C SER A 92 -11.00 -10.75 -28.86
N TYR A 93 -10.35 -9.60 -28.79
CA TYR A 93 -10.52 -8.61 -27.73
C TYR A 93 -10.29 -7.21 -28.31
N GLU A 94 -10.97 -6.21 -27.74
CA GLU A 94 -10.89 -4.82 -28.16
C GLU A 94 -10.14 -4.04 -27.08
N TYR A 95 -8.82 -3.89 -27.26
CA TYR A 95 -7.93 -3.27 -26.27
C TYR A 95 -8.42 -1.89 -25.83
N ASP A 96 -8.74 -1.03 -26.81
CA ASP A 96 -9.13 0.36 -26.57
C ASP A 96 -10.42 0.45 -25.74
N GLN A 97 -11.39 -0.46 -25.94
CA GLN A 97 -12.63 -0.48 -25.15
C GLN A 97 -12.39 -0.93 -23.71
N LEU A 98 -11.50 -1.90 -23.50
CA LEU A 98 -11.16 -2.37 -22.16
C LEU A 98 -10.42 -1.28 -21.36
N LEU A 99 -9.52 -0.57 -22.04
CA LEU A 99 -8.78 0.55 -21.46
C LEU A 99 -9.70 1.74 -21.14
N ASP A 100 -10.59 2.12 -22.07
CA ASP A 100 -11.56 3.18 -21.86
C ASP A 100 -12.51 2.87 -20.69
N ASN A 101 -12.93 1.61 -20.55
CA ASN A 101 -13.77 1.21 -19.42
C ASN A 101 -13.01 1.33 -18.09
N CYS A 102 -11.76 0.85 -18.02
CA CYS A 102 -10.96 0.95 -16.81
C CYS A 102 -10.72 2.40 -16.40
N LEU A 103 -10.28 3.25 -17.34
CA LEU A 103 -9.97 4.65 -17.09
C LEU A 103 -11.22 5.49 -16.75
N ASN A 104 -12.37 5.20 -17.37
CA ASN A 104 -13.61 5.92 -17.08
C ASN A 104 -14.23 5.52 -15.74
N GLU A 105 -14.05 4.28 -15.29
CA GLU A 105 -14.41 3.86 -13.93
C GLU A 105 -13.54 4.56 -12.88
N THR A 106 -12.25 4.83 -13.17
CA THR A 106 -11.36 5.57 -12.25
C THR A 106 -11.65 7.07 -12.19
N ASN A 107 -12.31 7.65 -13.18
CA ASN A 107 -12.65 9.09 -13.22
C ASN A 107 -13.99 9.44 -12.55
N LEU A 108 -14.68 8.45 -11.95
CA LEU A 108 -15.97 8.62 -11.28
C LEU A 108 -15.88 8.66 -9.74
N ASP A 109 -14.68 8.60 -9.16
CA ASP A 109 -14.41 8.81 -7.74
C ASP A 109 -13.85 10.22 -7.44
#